data_AF-A0AA35YFH3-F1
#
_entry.id   AF-A0AA35YFH3-F1
#
_cell.length_a   1.000
_cell.length_b   1.000
_cell.length_c   1.000
_cell.angle_alpha   90.00
_cell.angle_beta   90.00
_cell.angle_gamma   90.00
#
_symmetry.space_group_name_H-M   'P 1'
#
loop_
_entity.id
_entity.type
_entity.pdbx_description
1 polymer ?
#
loop_
_entity_poly.entity_id
_entity_poly.type
_entity_poly.pdbx_seq_one_letter_code
_entity_poly.pdbx_strand_id
1 'polypeptide(L)'
;MEATSSKRPRQTKSSARRRKPRSPSPPSRSPSPPSRSPTPPADPSHFGVVCLGPVQQGKLESFLKRGHAIQKFAHVPTLKELHVYNQVKTLFRNIGWHGLLRVHELSYKVPTAEFLSSVYLDHGILYFRLMNQDYEISLDQINAILTQLHPYVSSAAKASSLIHPVIKVAHRIIASLVAPREERSTISALELKILYAMTHPENNLIPHYGRFLCHKLIRLSASRSGKIVCEGIVSMLAKSAHIRAPYPVPTSHCR
;
A
#
# COMPACT_ATOMS: atom_id res chain seq x y z
N MET A 1 -10.05 51.58 6.84
CA MET A 1 -8.86 51.95 6.07
C MET A 1 -8.52 50.79 5.17
N GLU A 2 -9.12 50.78 3.98
CA GLU A 2 -8.92 49.76 2.95
C GLU A 2 -7.71 50.14 2.09
N ALA A 3 -6.79 49.19 1.89
CA ALA A 3 -5.69 49.35 0.95
C ALA A 3 -5.81 48.28 -0.14
N THR A 4 -6.37 48.69 -1.27
CA THR A 4 -6.41 47.92 -2.53
C THR A 4 -5.03 47.93 -3.18
N SER A 5 -4.38 46.76 -3.31
CA SER A 5 -3.11 46.63 -4.01
C SER A 5 -3.30 46.08 -5.43
N SER A 6 -2.69 46.79 -6.37
CA SER A 6 -2.91 46.78 -7.81
C SER A 6 -2.27 45.59 -8.53
N LYS A 7 -3.03 44.99 -9.45
CA LYS A 7 -2.59 43.98 -10.44
C LYS A 7 -1.56 44.57 -11.41
N ARG A 8 -0.58 43.74 -11.82
CA ARG A 8 0.24 43.95 -13.03
C ARG A 8 0.25 42.67 -13.87
N PRO A 9 -0.14 42.70 -15.15
CA PRO A 9 -0.04 41.53 -16.03
C PRO A 9 1.32 41.50 -16.72
N ARG A 10 1.98 40.33 -16.73
CA ARG A 10 3.20 40.10 -17.52
C ARG A 10 2.84 39.27 -18.76
N GLN A 11 2.86 39.92 -19.92
CA GLN A 11 2.83 39.29 -21.23
C GLN A 11 4.25 38.86 -21.62
N THR A 12 4.43 37.63 -22.09
CA THR A 12 5.63 37.20 -22.81
C THR A 12 5.26 36.39 -24.06
N LYS A 13 5.23 37.14 -25.17
CA LYS A 13 5.74 36.86 -26.53
C LYS A 13 5.86 35.40 -26.99
N SER A 14 4.94 35.04 -27.87
CA SER A 14 4.98 33.94 -28.84
C SER A 14 6.14 34.12 -29.83
N SER A 15 6.95 33.09 -30.03
CA SER A 15 7.98 33.00 -31.08
C SER A 15 7.58 31.93 -32.09
N ALA A 16 7.14 32.37 -33.25
CA ALA A 16 6.79 31.53 -34.40
C ALA A 16 8.08 31.08 -35.12
N ARG A 17 8.39 29.77 -35.03
CA ARG A 17 9.53 29.17 -35.72
C ARG A 17 9.11 28.66 -37.11
N ARG A 18 9.58 29.38 -38.11
CA ARG A 18 9.51 29.16 -39.57
C ARG A 18 9.89 27.71 -39.94
N ARG A 19 8.98 26.96 -40.56
CA ARG A 19 9.23 25.63 -41.14
C ARG A 19 9.85 25.76 -42.55
N LYS A 20 10.97 25.08 -42.79
CA LYS A 20 11.53 24.83 -44.14
C LYS A 20 10.82 23.62 -44.78
N PRO A 21 10.50 23.65 -46.09
CA PRO A 21 10.07 22.46 -46.81
C PRO A 21 11.27 21.52 -47.04
N ARG A 22 11.10 20.24 -46.67
CA ARG A 22 12.05 19.16 -46.98
C ARG A 22 11.56 18.41 -48.23
N SER A 23 12.50 18.17 -49.14
CA SER A 23 12.37 17.42 -50.39
C SER A 23 11.93 15.96 -50.19
N PRO A 24 11.31 15.32 -51.20
CA PRO A 24 10.80 13.96 -51.11
C PRO A 24 11.92 12.92 -51.05
N SER A 25 11.76 11.93 -50.17
CA SER A 25 12.65 10.78 -50.01
C SER A 25 12.26 9.63 -50.95
N PRO A 26 13.20 8.77 -51.38
CA PRO A 26 12.95 7.62 -52.26
C PRO A 26 12.19 6.48 -51.55
N PRO A 27 11.57 5.55 -52.32
CA PRO A 27 10.73 4.49 -51.76
C PRO A 27 11.52 3.49 -50.90
N SER A 28 10.97 3.19 -49.72
CA SER A 28 11.54 2.26 -48.73
C SER A 28 11.41 0.81 -49.20
N ARG A 29 12.53 0.08 -49.20
CA ARG A 29 12.55 -1.39 -49.26
C ARG A 29 11.81 -1.97 -48.06
N SER A 30 10.95 -2.95 -48.32
CA SER A 30 10.23 -3.74 -47.33
C SER A 30 11.19 -4.38 -46.31
N PRO A 31 10.94 -4.25 -45.00
CA PRO A 31 11.75 -4.91 -43.99
C PRO A 31 11.36 -6.39 -43.87
N SER A 32 12.37 -7.25 -43.93
CA SER A 32 12.26 -8.68 -43.62
C SER A 32 11.78 -8.88 -42.17
N PRO A 33 11.00 -9.93 -41.88
CA PRO A 33 10.53 -10.21 -40.52
C PRO A 33 11.72 -10.49 -39.58
N PRO A 34 11.71 -9.95 -38.35
CA PRO A 34 12.79 -10.18 -37.40
C PRO A 34 12.83 -11.66 -36.99
N SER A 35 13.99 -12.28 -37.17
CA SER A 35 14.31 -13.58 -36.63
C SER A 35 14.13 -13.55 -35.11
N ARG A 36 13.20 -14.36 -34.59
CA ARG A 36 12.97 -14.50 -33.15
C ARG A 36 14.16 -15.22 -32.53
N SER A 37 15.02 -14.46 -31.85
CA SER A 37 16.02 -15.01 -30.95
C SER A 37 15.33 -15.88 -29.89
N PRO A 38 15.86 -17.07 -29.55
CA PRO A 38 15.31 -17.90 -28.50
C PRO A 38 15.36 -17.14 -27.16
N THR A 39 14.21 -17.02 -26.50
CA THR A 39 14.08 -16.41 -25.19
C THR A 39 15.00 -17.17 -24.21
N PRO A 40 15.88 -16.49 -23.45
CA PRO A 40 16.73 -17.16 -22.48
C PRO A 40 15.86 -17.93 -21.46
N PRO A 41 16.33 -19.10 -20.98
CA PRO A 41 15.60 -19.89 -20.01
C PRO A 41 15.32 -19.07 -18.75
N ALA A 42 14.09 -19.14 -18.25
CA ALA A 42 13.67 -18.40 -17.07
C ALA A 42 14.52 -18.81 -15.87
N ASP A 43 15.12 -17.83 -15.19
CA ASP A 43 15.89 -18.05 -13.98
C ASP A 43 14.97 -18.65 -12.89
N PRO A 44 15.29 -19.83 -12.35
CA PRO A 44 14.46 -20.52 -11.34
C PRO A 44 14.28 -19.72 -10.05
N SER A 45 15.10 -18.68 -9.81
CA SER A 45 15.00 -17.82 -8.63
C SER A 45 13.77 -16.88 -8.63
N HIS A 46 13.13 -16.67 -9.78
CA HIS A 46 11.99 -15.75 -9.90
C HIS A 46 10.61 -16.39 -9.71
N PHE A 47 10.50 -17.69 -9.40
CA PHE A 47 9.21 -18.38 -9.19
C PHE A 47 8.16 -18.05 -10.28
N GLY A 48 8.62 -17.87 -11.53
CA GLY A 48 7.77 -17.56 -12.68
C GLY A 48 7.15 -16.15 -12.68
N VAL A 49 7.63 -15.18 -11.89
CA VAL A 49 7.10 -13.81 -11.91
C VAL A 49 7.42 -13.10 -13.24
N VAL A 50 6.39 -12.63 -13.94
CA VAL A 50 6.46 -11.93 -15.21
C VAL A 50 6.43 -10.42 -14.95
N CYS A 51 7.55 -9.75 -15.23
CA CYS A 51 7.65 -8.29 -15.16
C CYS A 51 7.19 -7.64 -16.46
N LEU A 52 6.46 -6.52 -16.37
CA LEU A 52 6.00 -5.74 -17.52
C LEU A 52 7.09 -4.81 -18.12
N GLY A 53 8.27 -4.74 -17.49
CA GLY A 53 9.37 -3.94 -17.99
C GLY A 53 10.57 -3.85 -17.04
N PRO A 54 11.66 -3.22 -17.49
CA PRO A 54 12.93 -3.16 -16.75
C PRO A 54 12.83 -2.39 -15.43
N VAL A 55 11.95 -1.39 -15.36
CA VAL A 55 11.72 -0.60 -14.14
C VAL A 55 11.10 -1.47 -13.04
N GLN A 56 10.10 -2.28 -13.38
CA GLN A 56 9.47 -3.20 -12.42
C GLN A 56 10.45 -4.29 -12.02
N GLN A 57 11.20 -4.86 -12.96
CA GLN A 57 12.19 -5.89 -12.70
C GLN A 57 13.25 -5.42 -11.69
N GLY A 58 13.82 -4.22 -11.90
CA GLY A 58 14.78 -3.65 -10.95
C GLY A 58 14.21 -3.45 -9.55
N LYS A 59 12.92 -3.05 -9.44
CA LYS A 59 12.23 -2.98 -8.14
C LYS A 59 12.02 -4.35 -7.51
N LEU A 60 11.56 -5.33 -8.30
CA LEU A 60 11.31 -6.69 -7.83
C LEU A 60 12.59 -7.31 -7.26
N GLU A 61 13.70 -7.25 -8.00
CA GLU A 61 15.01 -7.73 -7.53
C GLU A 61 15.46 -7.02 -6.24
N SER A 62 15.23 -5.71 -6.15
CA SER A 62 15.53 -4.95 -4.94
C SER A 62 14.70 -5.43 -3.75
N PHE A 63 13.40 -5.68 -3.91
CA PHE A 63 12.54 -6.18 -2.83
C PHE A 63 12.88 -7.62 -2.43
N LEU A 64 13.21 -8.50 -3.38
CA LEU A 64 13.61 -9.88 -3.08
C LEU A 64 14.91 -9.97 -2.27
N LYS A 65 15.81 -9.00 -2.44
CA LYS A 65 17.07 -8.89 -1.67
C LYS A 65 16.86 -8.27 -0.27
N ARG A 66 15.74 -7.58 -0.02
CA ARG A 66 15.49 -6.94 1.28
C ARG A 66 15.13 -7.96 2.36
N GLY A 67 15.45 -7.61 3.60
CA GLY A 67 14.98 -8.35 4.77
C GLY A 67 13.48 -8.18 4.97
N HIS A 68 12.80 -9.25 5.35
CA HIS A 68 11.39 -9.23 5.73
C HIS A 68 11.31 -9.23 7.26
N ALA A 69 10.51 -8.34 7.83
CA ALA A 69 10.24 -8.41 9.26
C ALA A 69 9.08 -9.38 9.48
N ILE A 70 9.21 -10.20 10.52
CA ILE A 70 8.10 -11.04 10.98
C ILE A 70 6.95 -10.11 11.35
N GLN A 71 5.82 -10.28 10.66
CA GLN A 71 4.62 -9.53 10.97
C GLN A 71 4.13 -9.92 12.36
N LYS A 72 3.87 -8.91 13.19
CA LYS A 72 3.40 -9.11 14.56
C LYS A 72 1.89 -9.00 14.59
N PHE A 73 1.24 -10.08 15.00
CA PHE A 73 -0.21 -10.13 15.18
C PHE A 73 -0.58 -9.86 16.64
N ALA A 74 -1.85 -9.51 16.88
CA ALA A 74 -2.36 -9.37 18.22
C ALA A 74 -2.37 -10.75 18.92
N HIS A 75 -1.66 -10.86 20.05
CA HIS A 75 -1.68 -12.09 20.85
C HIS A 75 -2.93 -12.10 21.74
N VAL A 76 -4.05 -12.60 21.20
CA VAL A 76 -5.35 -12.62 21.85
C VAL A 76 -5.33 -13.26 23.26
N PRO A 77 -4.61 -14.38 23.52
CA PRO A 77 -4.53 -14.96 24.86
C PRO A 77 -3.98 -13.96 25.89
N THR A 78 -2.87 -13.28 25.60
CA THR A 78 -2.30 -12.27 26.50
C THR A 78 -3.24 -11.07 26.68
N LEU A 79 -3.96 -10.65 25.64
CA LEU A 79 -4.95 -9.58 25.81
C LEU A 79 -6.09 -9.97 26.77
N LYS A 80 -6.46 -11.26 26.79
CA LYS A 80 -7.48 -11.79 27.70
C LYS A 80 -6.95 -11.92 29.13
N GLU A 81 -5.74 -12.44 29.28
CA GLU A 81 -5.02 -12.54 30.56
C GLU A 81 -4.88 -11.17 31.24
N LEU A 82 -4.57 -10.13 30.45
CA LEU A 82 -4.49 -8.75 30.92
C LEU A 82 -5.86 -8.07 31.10
N HIS A 83 -6.97 -8.77 30.89
CA HIS A 83 -8.35 -8.27 30.95
C HIS A 83 -8.66 -7.04 30.06
N VAL A 84 -7.84 -6.77 29.04
CA VAL A 84 -8.03 -5.63 28.10
C VAL A 84 -8.69 -6.03 26.78
N TYR A 85 -8.82 -7.33 26.48
CA TYR A 85 -9.30 -7.83 25.19
C TYR A 85 -10.66 -7.25 24.79
N ASN A 86 -11.65 -7.21 25.69
CA ASN A 86 -12.99 -6.72 25.36
C ASN A 86 -12.98 -5.22 25.01
N GLN A 87 -12.14 -4.44 25.68
CA GLN A 87 -11.99 -3.00 25.44
C GLN A 87 -11.30 -2.79 24.08
N VAL A 88 -10.20 -3.49 23.81
CA VAL A 88 -9.50 -3.44 22.50
C VAL A 88 -10.42 -3.88 21.37
N LYS A 89 -11.15 -4.98 21.55
CA LYS A 89 -12.13 -5.48 20.58
C LYS A 89 -13.23 -4.46 20.32
N THR A 90 -13.71 -3.76 21.36
CA THR A 90 -14.71 -2.70 21.22
C THR A 90 -14.17 -1.53 20.42
N LEU A 91 -12.96 -1.04 20.73
CA LEU A 91 -12.31 0.03 19.96
C LEU A 91 -12.16 -0.34 18.48
N PHE A 92 -11.70 -1.56 18.19
CA PHE A 92 -11.58 -2.02 16.80
C PHE A 92 -12.94 -2.22 16.13
N ARG A 93 -13.97 -2.66 16.87
CA ARG A 93 -15.35 -2.79 16.35
C ARG A 93 -15.92 -1.43 15.95
N ASN A 94 -15.68 -0.39 16.73
CA ASN A 94 -16.18 0.97 16.48
C ASN A 94 -15.74 1.53 15.12
N ILE A 95 -14.62 1.02 14.59
CA ILE A 95 -14.10 1.40 13.27
C ILE A 95 -14.16 0.26 12.25
N GLY A 96 -14.90 -0.81 12.51
CA GLY A 96 -15.00 -1.96 11.60
C GLY A 96 -13.76 -2.87 11.54
N TRP A 97 -12.67 -2.57 12.26
CA TRP A 97 -11.41 -3.31 12.23
C TRP A 97 -11.35 -4.57 13.11
N HIS A 98 -12.42 -4.93 13.80
CA HIS A 98 -12.41 -6.09 14.72
C HIS A 98 -11.98 -7.41 14.05
N GLY A 99 -12.18 -7.57 12.73
CA GLY A 99 -11.68 -8.70 11.95
C GLY A 99 -10.15 -8.77 11.91
N LEU A 100 -9.46 -7.62 11.95
CA LEU A 100 -7.99 -7.54 11.95
C LEU A 100 -7.35 -8.19 13.18
N LEU A 101 -8.09 -8.29 14.29
CA LEU A 101 -7.62 -8.97 15.50
C LEU A 101 -7.53 -10.50 15.34
N ARG A 102 -8.12 -11.05 14.27
CA ARG A 102 -8.14 -12.49 13.96
C ARG A 102 -7.24 -12.84 12.78
N VAL A 103 -6.59 -11.86 12.16
CA VAL A 103 -5.70 -12.09 11.02
C VAL A 103 -4.45 -12.79 11.54
N HIS A 104 -4.22 -14.00 11.04
CA HIS A 104 -3.03 -14.83 11.30
C HIS A 104 -2.41 -15.29 9.98
N GLU A 105 -2.43 -14.40 8.99
CA GLU A 105 -2.09 -14.81 7.63
C GLU A 105 -0.59 -15.00 7.45
N LEU A 106 -0.27 -16.10 6.77
CA LEU A 106 1.09 -16.42 6.39
C LEU A 106 1.60 -15.38 5.40
N SER A 107 2.88 -15.13 5.54
CA SER A 107 3.59 -14.08 4.85
C SER A 107 4.30 -14.69 3.64
N TYR A 108 4.07 -14.12 2.46
CA TYR A 108 4.63 -14.65 1.21
C TYR A 108 5.60 -13.66 0.61
N LYS A 109 6.88 -14.01 0.66
CA LYS A 109 7.99 -13.16 0.23
C LYS A 109 7.83 -12.70 -1.23
N VAL A 110 7.68 -13.66 -2.15
CA VAL A 110 7.65 -13.39 -3.60
C VAL A 110 6.40 -12.61 -4.03
N PRO A 111 5.17 -13.02 -3.66
CA PRO A 111 3.96 -12.23 -3.93
C PRO A 111 4.02 -10.82 -3.34
N THR A 112 4.58 -10.65 -2.13
CA THR A 112 4.75 -9.32 -1.55
C THR A 112 5.71 -8.45 -2.38
N ALA A 113 6.81 -9.03 -2.84
CA ALA A 113 7.77 -8.32 -3.69
C ALA A 113 7.18 -7.97 -5.06
N GLU A 114 6.43 -8.89 -5.68
CA GLU A 114 5.69 -8.65 -6.93
C GLU A 114 4.69 -7.50 -6.78
N PHE A 115 3.86 -7.56 -5.73
CA PHE A 115 2.93 -6.51 -5.37
C PHE A 115 3.62 -5.15 -5.22
N LEU A 116 4.65 -5.08 -4.38
CA LEU A 116 5.36 -3.81 -4.13
C LEU A 116 6.10 -3.29 -5.36
N SER A 117 6.58 -4.18 -6.25
CA SER A 117 7.25 -3.76 -7.49
C SER A 117 6.29 -3.11 -8.49
N SER A 118 5.01 -3.47 -8.44
CA SER A 118 3.99 -3.12 -9.43
C SER A 118 2.96 -2.12 -8.93
N VAL A 119 2.81 -1.94 -7.61
CA VAL A 119 1.73 -1.11 -7.04
C VAL A 119 1.86 0.37 -7.40
N TYR A 120 0.78 0.94 -7.93
CA TYR A 120 0.60 2.38 -8.12
C TYR A 120 -0.86 2.80 -7.89
N LEU A 121 -1.08 4.07 -7.60
CA LEU A 121 -2.41 4.64 -7.34
C LEU A 121 -2.71 5.67 -8.41
N ASP A 122 -3.82 5.51 -9.11
CA ASP A 122 -4.29 6.46 -10.12
C ASP A 122 -5.80 6.70 -9.97
N HIS A 123 -6.23 7.96 -9.97
CA HIS A 123 -7.64 8.37 -9.84
C HIS A 123 -8.46 7.67 -8.73
N GLY A 124 -7.84 7.24 -7.62
CA GLY A 124 -8.53 6.53 -6.54
C GLY A 124 -8.73 5.03 -6.78
N ILE A 125 -7.99 4.47 -7.74
CA ILE A 125 -7.92 3.04 -8.04
C ILE A 125 -6.47 2.59 -7.80
N LEU A 126 -6.31 1.57 -6.96
CA LEU A 126 -5.02 0.94 -6.69
C LEU A 126 -4.81 -0.17 -7.72
N TYR A 127 -3.80 0.01 -8.55
CA TYR A 127 -3.36 -0.96 -9.53
C TYR A 127 -2.16 -1.73 -8.99
N PHE A 128 -2.15 -3.05 -9.14
CA PHE A 128 -1.04 -3.88 -8.73
C PHE A 128 -1.05 -5.22 -9.46
N ARG A 129 0.11 -5.87 -9.49
CA ARG A 129 0.26 -7.24 -9.98
C ARG A 129 0.44 -8.19 -8.81
N LEU A 130 -0.23 -9.33 -8.87
CA LEU A 130 -0.05 -10.43 -7.93
C LEU A 130 -0.24 -11.76 -8.65
N MET A 131 0.63 -12.74 -8.42
CA MET A 131 0.54 -14.05 -9.07
C MET A 131 0.48 -13.94 -10.61
N ASN A 132 1.26 -13.04 -11.19
CA ASN A 132 1.30 -12.73 -12.63
C ASN A 132 0.02 -12.15 -13.24
N GLN A 133 -0.95 -11.77 -12.42
CA GLN A 133 -2.20 -11.19 -12.87
C GLN A 133 -2.27 -9.73 -12.40
N ASP A 134 -2.77 -8.87 -13.29
CA ASP A 134 -3.01 -7.47 -12.99
C ASP A 134 -4.38 -7.32 -12.32
N TYR A 135 -4.41 -6.57 -11.24
CA TYR A 135 -5.60 -6.27 -10.46
C TYR A 135 -5.77 -4.76 -10.33
N GLU A 136 -7.02 -4.37 -10.25
CA GLU A 136 -7.42 -3.04 -9.86
C GLU A 136 -8.42 -3.15 -8.71
N ILE A 137 -8.27 -2.26 -7.73
CA ILE A 137 -9.22 -2.19 -6.62
C ILE A 137 -9.43 -0.72 -6.27
N SER A 138 -10.70 -0.31 -6.24
CA SER A 138 -11.06 1.05 -5.84
C SER A 138 -10.73 1.29 -4.37
N LEU A 139 -10.45 2.54 -4.00
CA LEU A 139 -10.28 2.91 -2.60
C LEU A 139 -11.50 2.51 -1.76
N ASP A 140 -12.71 2.62 -2.31
CA ASP A 140 -13.96 2.24 -1.64
C ASP A 140 -14.05 0.74 -1.38
N GLN A 141 -13.62 -0.10 -2.32
CA GLN A 141 -13.52 -1.55 -2.11
C GLN A 141 -12.49 -1.89 -1.04
N ILE A 142 -11.31 -1.25 -1.04
CA ILE A 142 -10.34 -1.43 0.05
C ILE A 142 -10.95 -0.96 1.37
N ASN A 143 -11.68 0.15 1.37
CA ASN A 143 -12.39 0.61 2.55
C ASN A 143 -13.39 -0.43 3.02
N ALA A 144 -14.19 -1.01 2.13
CA ALA A 144 -15.15 -2.08 2.42
C ALA A 144 -14.47 -3.34 3.02
N ILE A 145 -13.31 -3.71 2.48
CA ILE A 145 -12.50 -4.84 2.97
C ILE A 145 -11.99 -4.55 4.39
N LEU A 146 -11.48 -3.34 4.62
CA LEU A 146 -10.96 -2.93 5.92
C LEU A 146 -12.07 -2.68 6.95
N THR A 147 -13.18 -2.15 6.46
CA THR A 147 -14.30 -1.63 7.23
C THR A 147 -15.58 -1.91 6.49
N GLN A 148 -16.52 -2.59 7.11
CA GLN A 148 -17.84 -2.83 6.53
C GLN A 148 -18.70 -1.54 6.41
N LEU A 149 -18.10 -0.35 6.24
CA LEU A 149 -18.71 0.98 6.36
C LEU A 149 -18.09 2.02 5.36
N HIS A 150 -18.82 3.11 5.07
CA HIS A 150 -18.54 4.13 4.03
C HIS A 150 -17.54 5.25 4.42
N PRO A 151 -16.99 6.05 3.47
CA PRO A 151 -15.73 6.81 3.64
C PRO A 151 -15.84 8.34 3.92
N TYR A 152 -14.78 8.95 4.53
CA TYR A 152 -14.60 10.40 4.82
C TYR A 152 -13.09 10.85 4.97
N VAL A 153 -12.76 12.16 5.05
CA VAL A 153 -11.39 12.76 4.90
C VAL A 153 -10.90 13.65 6.09
N SER A 154 -9.56 13.73 6.35
CA SER A 154 -8.76 14.93 6.80
C SER A 154 -7.74 14.73 7.98
N SER A 155 -7.18 15.81 8.60
CA SER A 155 -5.83 16.13 9.20
C SER A 155 -5.52 16.00 10.75
N ALA A 156 -4.52 16.72 11.31
CA ALA A 156 -3.43 16.14 12.15
C ALA A 156 -3.27 16.40 13.67
N ALA A 157 -2.67 15.45 14.45
CA ALA A 157 -1.94 15.67 15.73
C ALA A 157 -1.03 14.48 16.21
N LYS A 158 -0.27 14.64 17.32
CA LYS A 158 0.92 13.83 17.79
C LYS A 158 0.62 12.70 18.82
N ALA A 159 1.60 11.79 19.04
CA ALA A 159 1.48 10.50 19.76
C ALA A 159 1.68 10.49 21.26
N SER A 160 2.58 11.35 21.73
CA SER A 160 3.14 11.28 23.08
C SER A 160 2.14 11.67 24.16
N SER A 161 0.94 12.13 23.77
CA SER A 161 -0.17 12.53 24.63
C SER A 161 -1.19 11.43 24.90
N LEU A 162 -1.03 10.22 24.36
CA LEU A 162 -1.96 9.12 24.62
C LEU A 162 -1.75 8.58 26.03
N ILE A 163 -2.60 8.97 26.99
CA ILE A 163 -2.50 8.54 28.38
C ILE A 163 -3.16 7.16 28.59
N HIS A 164 -4.23 6.86 27.83
CA HIS A 164 -5.06 5.68 28.06
C HIS A 164 -4.37 4.36 27.61
N PRO A 165 -4.17 3.37 28.50
CA PRO A 165 -3.41 2.15 28.20
C PRO A 165 -4.05 1.31 27.08
N VAL A 166 -5.38 1.24 27.02
CA VAL A 166 -6.09 0.53 25.94
C VAL A 166 -5.86 1.19 24.58
N ILE A 167 -5.78 2.53 24.53
CA ILE A 167 -5.53 3.26 23.29
C ILE A 167 -4.07 3.07 22.86
N LYS A 168 -3.12 2.99 23.81
CA LYS A 168 -1.72 2.63 23.52
C LYS A 168 -1.62 1.22 22.92
N VAL A 169 -2.33 0.25 23.49
CA VAL A 169 -2.38 -1.13 22.96
C VAL A 169 -3.01 -1.14 21.57
N ALA A 170 -4.14 -0.46 21.38
CA ALA A 170 -4.79 -0.34 20.09
C ALA A 170 -3.84 0.28 19.05
N HIS A 171 -3.22 1.43 19.37
CA HIS A 171 -2.23 2.07 18.52
C HIS A 171 -1.05 1.15 18.20
N ARG A 172 -0.56 0.37 19.17
CA ARG A 172 0.53 -0.60 18.95
C ARG A 172 0.12 -1.72 18.01
N ILE A 173 -1.12 -2.20 18.10
CA ILE A 173 -1.68 -3.19 17.17
C ILE A 173 -1.81 -2.58 15.77
N ILE A 174 -2.34 -1.37 15.65
CA ILE A 174 -2.44 -0.65 14.35
C ILE A 174 -1.07 -0.45 13.72
N ALA A 175 -0.09 0.02 14.52
CA ALA A 175 1.28 0.20 14.07
C ALA A 175 1.90 -1.15 13.66
N SER A 176 1.57 -2.25 14.34
CA SER A 176 2.14 -3.57 14.00
C SER A 176 1.48 -4.25 12.80
N LEU A 177 0.21 -3.94 12.52
CA LEU A 177 -0.56 -4.57 11.44
C LEU A 177 -0.55 -3.75 10.15
N VAL A 178 -0.65 -2.42 10.24
CA VAL A 178 -0.95 -1.54 9.10
C VAL A 178 0.24 -0.66 8.71
N ALA A 179 1.09 -0.30 9.67
CA ALA A 179 2.25 0.54 9.41
C ALA A 179 3.46 0.17 10.29
N PRO A 180 4.07 -1.01 10.10
CA PRO A 180 5.15 -1.46 10.97
C PRO A 180 6.35 -0.54 10.81
N ARG A 181 6.57 0.31 11.81
CA ARG A 181 7.73 1.19 11.88
C ARG A 181 8.82 0.49 12.65
N GLU A 182 10.05 0.55 12.13
CA GLU A 182 11.24 0.18 12.89
C GLU A 182 11.49 1.18 14.04
N GLU A 183 11.06 2.44 13.90
CA GLU A 183 11.26 3.50 14.90
C GLU A 183 9.98 4.27 15.27
N ARG A 184 9.77 4.41 16.59
CA ARG A 184 8.57 4.93 17.27
C ARG A 184 8.44 6.47 17.19
N SER A 185 8.51 7.04 15.99
CA SER A 185 8.30 8.49 15.81
C SER A 185 6.81 8.87 15.76
N THR A 186 6.55 10.16 15.98
CA THR A 186 5.27 10.87 15.99
C THR A 186 4.09 10.17 15.26
N ILE A 187 2.96 10.07 15.96
CA ILE A 187 1.65 9.67 15.41
C ILE A 187 1.32 10.66 14.32
N SER A 188 1.03 10.12 13.15
CA SER A 188 0.55 10.90 12.04
C SER A 188 -0.86 11.38 12.33
N ALA A 189 -1.22 12.43 11.61
CA ALA A 189 -2.55 12.99 11.58
C ALA A 189 -3.68 11.95 11.58
N LEU A 190 -3.53 11.04 10.63
CA LEU A 190 -4.51 10.04 10.27
C LEU A 190 -4.55 8.93 11.31
N GLU A 191 -3.40 8.52 11.84
CA GLU A 191 -3.33 7.58 12.97
C GLU A 191 -4.06 8.15 14.20
N LEU A 192 -3.93 9.45 14.51
CA LEU A 192 -4.69 10.05 15.60
C LEU A 192 -6.19 10.06 15.34
N LYS A 193 -6.62 10.35 14.11
CA LYS A 193 -8.04 10.30 13.75
C LYS A 193 -8.63 8.91 13.89
N ILE A 194 -7.88 7.89 13.50
CA ILE A 194 -8.29 6.50 13.67
C ILE A 194 -8.51 6.23 15.17
N LEU A 195 -7.57 6.65 16.03
CA LEU A 195 -7.71 6.48 17.48
C LEU A 195 -8.89 7.28 18.05
N TYR A 196 -9.11 8.50 17.57
CA TYR A 196 -10.26 9.31 17.98
C TYR A 196 -11.59 8.66 17.57
N ALA A 197 -11.67 8.12 16.35
CA ALA A 197 -12.84 7.39 15.85
C ALA A 197 -13.12 6.11 16.66
N MET A 198 -12.07 5.43 17.13
CA MET A 198 -12.22 4.28 18.01
C MET A 198 -12.89 4.65 19.34
N THR A 199 -12.63 5.85 19.88
CA THR A 199 -13.16 6.28 21.19
C THR A 199 -14.45 7.07 21.13
N HIS A 200 -14.84 7.57 19.96
CA HIS A 200 -16.05 8.38 19.75
C HIS A 200 -16.89 7.83 18.58
N PRO A 201 -17.41 6.58 18.69
CA PRO A 201 -18.20 5.96 17.63
C PRO A 201 -19.44 6.77 17.21
N GLU A 202 -20.02 7.53 18.13
CA GLU A 202 -21.22 8.36 17.94
C GLU A 202 -21.00 9.55 16.99
N ASN A 203 -19.76 10.01 16.84
CA ASN A 203 -19.47 11.20 16.04
C ASN A 203 -19.48 10.92 14.53
N ASN A 204 -19.68 9.66 14.10
CA ASN A 204 -19.61 9.24 12.68
C ASN A 204 -18.31 9.68 11.97
N LEU A 205 -17.26 9.96 12.73
CA LEU A 205 -15.97 10.43 12.23
C LEU A 205 -15.11 9.24 11.84
N ILE A 206 -15.45 8.56 10.74
CA ILE A 206 -14.77 7.36 10.26
C ILE A 206 -13.76 7.76 9.16
N PRO A 207 -12.43 7.68 9.38
CA PRO A 207 -11.44 7.93 8.35
C PRO A 207 -11.58 7.00 7.14
N HIS A 208 -11.22 7.47 5.95
CA HIS A 208 -11.07 6.60 4.78
C HIS A 208 -9.81 5.72 4.92
N TYR A 209 -9.98 4.56 5.52
CA TYR A 209 -8.93 3.59 5.80
C TYR A 209 -8.30 3.02 4.53
N GLY A 210 -9.08 2.86 3.46
CA GLY A 210 -8.55 2.46 2.16
C GLY A 210 -7.48 3.42 1.65
N ARG A 211 -7.78 4.73 1.66
CA ARG A 211 -6.82 5.77 1.29
C ARG A 211 -5.59 5.79 2.19
N PHE A 212 -5.78 5.64 3.50
CA PHE A 212 -4.67 5.52 4.46
C PHE A 212 -3.74 4.37 4.08
N LEU A 213 -4.30 3.20 3.85
CA LEU A 213 -3.55 2.00 3.53
C LEU A 213 -2.80 2.14 2.21
N CYS A 214 -3.47 2.60 1.14
CA CYS A 214 -2.83 2.81 -0.17
C CYS A 214 -1.66 3.77 -0.07
N HIS A 215 -1.82 4.91 0.60
CA HIS A 215 -0.71 5.86 0.78
C HIS A 215 0.50 5.21 1.49
N LYS A 216 0.25 4.32 2.46
CA LYS A 216 1.34 3.59 3.14
C LYS A 216 1.99 2.57 2.20
N LEU A 217 1.21 1.80 1.44
CA LEU A 217 1.72 0.82 0.48
C LEU A 217 2.55 1.48 -0.64
N ILE A 218 2.08 2.61 -1.17
CA ILE A 218 2.82 3.41 -2.17
C ILE A 218 4.13 3.96 -1.58
N ARG A 219 4.09 4.44 -0.34
CA ARG A 219 5.32 4.89 0.33
C ARG A 219 6.30 3.74 0.56
N LEU A 220 5.81 2.55 0.91
CA LEU A 220 6.62 1.35 1.05
C LEU A 220 7.22 0.90 -0.29
N SER A 221 6.44 0.96 -1.38
CA SER A 221 6.91 0.62 -2.72
C SER A 221 7.95 1.60 -3.28
N ALA A 222 7.90 2.86 -2.84
CA ALA A 222 8.91 3.87 -3.16
C ALA A 222 10.16 3.78 -2.27
N SER A 223 10.08 3.10 -1.11
CA SER A 223 11.21 2.99 -0.18
C SER A 223 12.28 2.05 -0.73
N ARG A 224 13.54 2.51 -0.73
CA ARG A 224 14.70 1.72 -1.16
C ARG A 224 15.40 0.97 -0.02
N SER A 225 15.02 1.24 1.23
CA SER A 225 15.67 0.71 2.42
C SER A 225 14.67 0.29 3.51
N GLY A 226 15.18 -0.41 4.52
CA GLY A 226 14.42 -0.94 5.66
C GLY A 226 13.82 -2.33 5.41
N LYS A 227 13.24 -2.94 6.44
CA LYS A 227 12.55 -4.22 6.29
C LYS A 227 11.19 -4.08 5.59
N ILE A 228 10.76 -5.13 4.89
CA ILE A 228 9.41 -5.23 4.33
C ILE A 228 8.49 -5.80 5.39
N VAL A 229 7.32 -5.18 5.55
CA VAL A 229 6.46 -5.39 6.73
C VAL A 229 4.96 -5.45 6.41
N CYS A 230 4.57 -5.45 5.13
CA CYS A 230 3.16 -5.37 4.71
C CYS A 230 2.59 -6.71 4.24
N GLU A 231 3.25 -7.84 4.56
CA GLU A 231 2.94 -9.14 3.96
C GLU A 231 1.49 -9.59 4.23
N GLY A 232 1.00 -9.51 5.46
CA GLY A 232 -0.38 -9.92 5.78
C GLY A 232 -1.45 -8.97 5.24
N ILE A 233 -1.09 -7.71 4.93
CA ILE A 233 -2.01 -6.85 4.17
C ILE A 233 -2.12 -7.34 2.73
N VAL A 234 -0.99 -7.69 2.10
CA VAL A 234 -0.98 -8.23 0.74
C VAL A 234 -1.76 -9.56 0.69
N SER A 235 -1.56 -10.45 1.68
CA SER A 235 -2.33 -11.69 1.79
C SER A 235 -3.83 -11.42 1.94
N MET A 236 -4.22 -10.44 2.76
CA MET A 236 -5.62 -10.07 2.96
C MET A 236 -6.25 -9.52 1.67
N LEU A 237 -5.53 -8.66 0.94
CA LEU A 237 -5.97 -8.16 -0.36
C LEU A 237 -6.10 -9.31 -1.36
N ALA A 238 -5.15 -10.23 -1.39
CA ALA A 238 -5.18 -11.38 -2.28
C ALA A 238 -6.41 -12.27 -2.04
N LYS A 239 -6.73 -12.54 -0.77
CA LYS A 239 -7.94 -13.31 -0.42
C LYS A 239 -9.22 -12.59 -0.81
N SER A 240 -9.29 -11.27 -0.59
CA SER A 240 -10.45 -10.47 -0.95
C SER A 240 -10.69 -10.39 -2.45
N ALA A 241 -9.62 -10.45 -3.25
CA ALA A 241 -9.67 -10.52 -4.71
C ALA A 241 -9.86 -11.97 -5.23
N HIS A 242 -10.18 -12.93 -4.34
CA HIS A 242 -10.35 -14.36 -4.67
C HIS A 242 -9.17 -14.99 -5.42
N ILE A 243 -7.96 -14.49 -5.17
CA ILE A 243 -6.75 -14.99 -5.82
C ILE A 243 -6.44 -16.39 -5.26
N ARG A 244 -6.65 -17.43 -6.08
CA ARG A 244 -6.16 -18.77 -5.75
C ARG A 244 -4.64 -18.74 -5.77
N ALA A 245 -4.01 -18.96 -4.62
CA ALA A 245 -2.56 -19.05 -4.54
C ALA A 245 -2.07 -20.24 -5.39
N PRO A 246 -1.24 -20.01 -6.42
CA PRO A 246 -0.59 -21.10 -7.16
C PRO A 246 0.64 -21.63 -6.42
N TYR A 247 1.09 -20.94 -5.37
CA TYR A 247 2.30 -21.30 -4.65
C TYR A 247 2.05 -22.36 -3.57
N PRO A 248 2.97 -23.32 -3.40
CA PRO A 248 2.91 -24.29 -2.33
C PRO A 248 2.83 -23.55 -0.99
N VAL A 249 2.04 -24.12 -0.07
CA VAL A 249 1.92 -23.62 1.31
C VAL A 249 3.32 -23.39 1.86
N PRO A 250 3.62 -22.22 2.47
CA PRO A 250 4.92 -21.99 3.08
C PRO A 250 5.15 -23.12 4.07
N THR A 251 6.23 -23.87 3.91
CA THR A 251 6.70 -24.77 4.95
C THR A 251 6.98 -23.89 6.15
N SER A 252 6.06 -23.93 7.12
CA SER A 252 6.21 -23.21 8.37
C SER A 252 7.53 -23.68 8.98
N HIS A 253 8.58 -22.87 8.86
CA HIS A 253 9.70 -22.98 9.76
C HIS A 253 9.19 -22.50 11.12
N CYS A 254 8.55 -23.42 11.83
CA CYS A 254 8.34 -23.31 13.26
C CYS A 254 9.72 -23.09 13.89
N ARG A 255 9.92 -21.88 14.41
CA ARG A 255 10.89 -21.59 15.46
C ARG A 255 10.13 -20.98 16.60
#